data_AF-A0A9E1XEF8-F1
#
_entry.id   AF-A0A9E1XEF8-F1
#
_cell.length_a   1.000
_cell.length_b   1.000
_cell.length_c   1.000
_cell.angle_alpha   90.00
_cell.angle_beta   90.00
_cell.angle_gamma   90.00
#
_symmetry.space_group_name_H-M   'P 1'
#
loop_
_entity.id
_entity.type
_entity.pdbx_description
1 polymer ?
#
loop_
_entity_poly.entity_id
_entity_poly.type
_entity_poly.pdbx_seq_one_letter_code
_entity_poly.pdbx_strand_id
1 'polypeptide(L)'
;GHVESLDPNSGGGYEIVGDLHQGLEDRYDKIEWTSITQEFGTFKPVKVLKASRAENRWTQWGQYLDQVDARRHWSREQMLRTFNPKDEVWQAKITHRGRVVFATARADLLS
;
A
#
# COMPACT_ATOMS: atom_id res chain seq x y z
N GLY A 1 14.50 -12.66 1.92
CA GLY A 1 13.85 -11.45 1.39
C GLY A 1 14.85 -10.34 1.54
N HIS A 2 14.94 -9.43 0.57
CA HIS A 2 15.83 -8.28 0.67
C HIS A 2 15.20 -7.26 1.63
N VAL A 3 15.98 -6.78 2.61
CA VAL A 3 15.61 -5.71 3.53
C VAL A 3 16.65 -4.62 3.30
N GLU A 4 16.19 -3.42 2.99
CA GLU A 4 17.05 -2.26 2.78
C GLU A 4 16.65 -1.17 3.76
N SER A 5 17.63 -0.38 4.19
CA SER A 5 17.37 0.86 4.92
C SER A 5 16.61 1.83 4.00
N LEU A 6 15.65 2.56 4.56
CA LEU A 6 14.92 3.62 3.89
C LEU A 6 15.74 4.93 3.80
N ASP A 7 17.08 4.84 3.72
CA ASP A 7 17.93 6.04 3.63
C ASP A 7 17.64 6.77 2.31
N PRO A 8 17.05 8.00 2.37
CA PRO A 8 16.67 8.77 1.19
C PRO A 8 17.85 9.08 0.26
N ASN A 9 19.08 9.06 0.79
CA ASN A 9 20.30 9.37 0.06
C ASN A 9 21.00 8.14 -0.54
N SER A 10 20.49 6.94 -0.28
CA SER A 10 21.14 5.68 -0.65
C SER A 10 20.50 4.95 -1.85
N GLY A 11 19.29 5.33 -2.25
CA GLY A 11 18.54 4.68 -3.32
C GLY A 11 18.79 5.28 -4.70
N GLY A 12 19.08 4.47 -5.72
CA GLY A 12 19.22 4.90 -7.13
C GLY A 12 17.92 5.34 -7.82
N GLY A 13 16.87 5.66 -7.04
CA GLY A 13 15.55 6.08 -7.50
C GLY A 13 15.31 7.59 -7.36
N TYR A 14 14.06 7.99 -7.51
CA TYR A 14 13.59 9.36 -7.24
C TYR A 14 13.45 9.58 -5.73
N GLU A 15 13.78 10.79 -5.26
CA GLU A 15 13.61 11.21 -3.88
C GLU A 15 12.13 11.12 -3.48
N ILE A 16 11.82 10.24 -2.53
CA ILE A 16 10.48 10.14 -1.94
C ILE A 16 10.46 11.09 -0.74
N VAL A 17 9.73 12.19 -0.87
CA VAL A 17 9.57 13.17 0.21
C VAL A 17 8.22 12.97 0.87
N GLY A 18 8.24 12.48 2.11
CA GLY A 18 7.06 12.30 2.94
C GLY A 18 6.24 11.07 2.53
N ASP A 19 6.30 10.04 3.36
CA ASP A 19 5.39 8.90 3.30
C ASP A 19 4.52 8.86 4.57
N LEU A 20 3.59 7.90 4.60
CA LEU A 20 2.68 7.76 5.73
C LEU A 20 3.40 7.43 7.04
N HIS A 21 4.51 6.67 7.02
CA HIS A 21 5.20 6.31 8.25
C HIS A 21 5.99 7.51 8.77
N GLN A 22 6.75 8.21 7.92
CA GLN A 22 7.42 9.45 8.26
C GLN A 22 6.44 10.48 8.84
N GLY A 23 5.26 10.66 8.22
CA GLY A 23 4.25 11.58 8.74
C GLY A 23 3.68 11.18 10.12
N LEU A 24 3.64 9.88 10.44
CA LEU A 24 3.24 9.39 11.76
C LEU A 24 4.37 9.58 12.79
N GLU A 25 5.60 9.26 12.41
CA GLU A 25 6.80 9.45 13.24
C GLU A 25 6.99 10.92 13.61
N ASP A 26 6.91 11.81 12.62
CA ASP A 26 7.02 13.26 12.80
C ASP A 26 5.92 13.82 13.70
N ARG A 27 4.68 13.28 13.58
CA ARG A 27 3.56 13.74 14.40
C ARG A 27 3.69 13.30 15.86
N TYR A 28 4.31 12.16 16.11
CA TYR A 28 4.49 11.58 17.44
C TYR A 28 5.98 11.44 17.75
N ASP A 29 6.66 12.59 17.72
CA ASP A 29 8.11 12.80 17.84
C ASP A 29 8.71 12.33 19.18
N LYS A 30 7.88 12.09 20.20
CA LYS A 30 8.29 11.62 21.53
C LYS A 30 8.34 10.10 21.68
N ILE A 31 7.96 9.35 20.65
CA ILE A 31 7.99 7.88 20.64
C ILE A 31 9.26 7.44 19.89
N GLU A 32 9.95 6.42 20.41
CA GLU A 32 10.97 5.73 19.63
C GLU A 32 10.30 4.81 18.63
N TRP A 33 10.42 5.16 17.35
CA TRP A 33 9.77 4.42 16.27
C TRP A 33 10.69 3.35 15.70
N THR A 34 10.07 2.26 15.25
CA THR A 34 10.71 1.27 14.41
C THR A 34 9.72 0.87 13.34
N SER A 35 9.99 1.32 12.12
CA SER A 35 9.10 1.15 10.98
C SER A 35 9.63 0.14 10.00
N ILE A 36 8.73 -0.72 9.52
CA ILE A 36 9.03 -1.70 8.48
C ILE A 36 8.02 -1.49 7.36
N THR A 37 8.51 -1.08 6.19
CA THR A 37 7.69 -0.92 5.00
C THR A 37 7.85 -2.13 4.09
N GLN A 38 6.73 -2.66 3.62
CA GLN A 38 6.72 -3.72 2.62
C GLN A 38 5.91 -3.30 1.40
N GLU A 39 6.59 -3.13 0.28
CA GLU A 39 5.94 -2.87 -1.00
C GLU A 39 5.63 -4.17 -1.75
N PHE A 40 4.46 -4.23 -2.38
CA PHE A 40 4.06 -5.33 -3.23
C PHE A 40 3.34 -4.84 -4.48
N GLY A 41 3.78 -5.33 -5.64
CA GLY A 41 3.11 -5.09 -6.90
C GLY A 41 1.90 -6.01 -7.08
N THR A 42 0.80 -5.45 -7.60
CA THR A 42 -0.38 -6.21 -8.04
C THR A 42 -0.43 -6.31 -9.58
N PHE A 43 -0.72 -5.19 -10.23
CA PHE A 43 -0.90 -5.07 -11.67
C PHE A 43 0.00 -3.98 -12.25
N LYS A 44 0.15 -3.99 -13.58
CA LYS A 44 0.86 -2.93 -14.31
C LYS A 44 0.26 -1.55 -14.01
N PRO A 45 1.06 -0.47 -13.92
CA PRO A 45 0.60 0.88 -13.58
C PRO A 45 -0.61 1.36 -14.39
N VAL A 46 -0.66 1.06 -15.69
CA VAL A 46 -1.78 1.44 -16.57
C VAL A 46 -3.12 0.87 -16.08
N LYS A 47 -3.14 -0.37 -15.55
CA LYS A 47 -4.36 -0.97 -15.00
C LYS A 47 -4.77 -0.27 -13.71
N VAL A 48 -3.81 0.08 -12.87
CA VAL A 48 -4.04 0.84 -11.63
C VAL A 48 -4.63 2.21 -11.93
N LEU A 49 -4.00 2.98 -12.83
CA LEU A 49 -4.47 4.31 -13.24
C LEU A 49 -5.89 4.28 -13.79
N LYS A 50 -6.24 3.26 -14.59
CA LYS A 50 -7.60 3.10 -15.13
C LYS A 50 -8.63 2.89 -14.00
N ALA A 51 -8.32 2.05 -13.02
CA ALA A 51 -9.19 1.80 -11.88
C ALA A 51 -9.35 3.05 -11.02
N SER A 52 -8.24 3.72 -10.65
CA SER A 52 -8.27 4.96 -9.87
C SER A 52 -9.06 6.06 -10.58
N ARG A 53 -8.91 6.21 -11.90
CA ARG A 53 -9.67 7.21 -12.66
C ARG A 53 -11.17 6.91 -12.67
N ALA A 54 -11.55 5.65 -12.84
CA ALA A 54 -12.97 5.25 -12.83
C ALA A 54 -13.59 5.45 -11.45
N GLU A 55 -12.86 5.14 -10.39
CA GLU A 55 -13.27 5.37 -9.01
C GLU A 55 -13.42 6.86 -8.71
N ASN A 56 -12.39 7.67 -9.00
CA ASN A 56 -12.42 9.12 -8.77
C ASN A 56 -13.59 9.80 -9.50
N ARG A 57 -13.89 9.37 -10.73
CA ARG A 57 -15.04 9.89 -11.48
C ARG A 57 -16.37 9.60 -10.77
N TRP A 58 -16.52 8.38 -10.24
CA TRP A 58 -17.71 8.01 -9.47
C TRP A 58 -17.78 8.77 -8.15
N THR A 59 -16.65 8.95 -7.46
CA THR A 59 -16.57 9.75 -6.23
C THR A 59 -17.00 11.20 -6.45
N GLN A 60 -16.57 11.82 -7.55
CA GLN A 60 -16.81 13.25 -7.80
C GLN A 60 -18.17 13.55 -8.43
N TRP A 61 -18.62 12.71 -9.37
CA TRP A 61 -19.79 12.99 -10.22
C TRP A 61 -20.84 11.88 -10.19
N GLY A 62 -20.64 10.84 -9.37
CA GLY A 62 -21.62 9.78 -9.20
C GLY A 62 -22.89 10.30 -8.55
N GLN A 63 -24.03 9.84 -9.05
CA GLN A 63 -25.33 10.07 -8.45
C GLN A 63 -25.75 8.78 -7.75
N TYR A 64 -25.96 8.85 -6.44
CA TYR A 64 -26.37 7.71 -5.63
C TYR A 64 -27.40 8.15 -4.59
N LEU A 65 -28.30 7.24 -4.25
CA LEU A 65 -29.39 7.52 -3.31
C LEU A 65 -28.88 7.64 -1.86
N ASP A 66 -27.90 6.82 -1.52
CA ASP A 66 -27.27 6.79 -0.19
C ASP A 66 -25.82 6.29 -0.25
N GLN A 67 -25.17 6.27 0.93
CA GLN A 67 -23.78 5.82 1.07
C GLN A 67 -23.59 4.32 0.84
N VAL A 68 -24.63 3.51 0.94
CA VAL A 68 -24.56 2.07 0.67
C VAL A 68 -24.54 1.85 -0.84
N ASP A 69 -25.41 2.55 -1.56
CA ASP A 69 -25.46 2.60 -3.02
C ASP A 69 -24.14 3.12 -3.61
N ALA A 70 -23.61 4.23 -3.07
CA ALA A 70 -22.31 4.78 -3.44
C ALA A 70 -21.16 3.75 -3.37
N ARG A 71 -21.17 2.90 -2.34
CA ARG A 71 -20.14 1.89 -2.07
C ARG A 71 -20.25 0.66 -2.96
N ARG A 72 -21.46 0.35 -3.46
CA ARG A 72 -21.72 -0.83 -4.29
C ARG A 72 -21.40 -0.61 -5.78
N HIS A 73 -21.07 0.61 -6.18
CA HIS A 73 -20.71 0.89 -7.56
C HIS A 73 -19.47 0.10 -7.99
N TRP A 74 -19.52 -0.48 -9.21
CA TRP A 74 -18.48 -1.39 -9.72
C TRP A 74 -17.07 -0.78 -9.72
N SER A 75 -16.95 0.54 -9.86
CA SER A 75 -15.63 1.19 -9.88
C SER A 75 -14.92 1.11 -8.52
N ARG A 76 -15.68 1.10 -7.41
CA ARG A 76 -15.15 0.90 -6.05
C ARG A 76 -14.69 -0.54 -5.86
N GLU A 77 -15.48 -1.51 -6.32
CA GLU A 77 -15.05 -2.92 -6.30
C GLU A 77 -13.81 -3.11 -7.20
N GLN A 78 -13.78 -2.52 -8.39
CA GLN A 78 -12.63 -2.64 -9.29
C GLN A 78 -11.36 -2.02 -8.68
N MET A 79 -11.48 -0.87 -8.01
CA MET A 79 -10.39 -0.25 -7.27
C MET A 79 -9.89 -1.21 -6.17
N LEU A 80 -10.79 -1.75 -5.35
CA LEU A 80 -10.45 -2.76 -4.35
C LEU A 80 -9.72 -3.95 -4.97
N ARG A 81 -10.22 -4.50 -6.09
CA ARG A 81 -9.61 -5.66 -6.76
C ARG A 81 -8.28 -5.36 -7.44
N THR A 82 -7.99 -4.08 -7.69
CA THR A 82 -6.69 -3.65 -8.21
C THR A 82 -5.60 -3.75 -7.15
N PHE A 83 -5.95 -3.54 -5.88
CA PHE A 83 -5.02 -3.67 -4.74
C PHE A 83 -5.13 -5.04 -4.03
N ASN A 84 -6.27 -5.72 -4.16
CA ASN A 84 -6.52 -7.06 -3.66
C ASN A 84 -7.15 -7.95 -4.74
N PRO A 85 -6.34 -8.44 -5.71
CA PRO A 85 -6.80 -9.35 -6.76
C PRO A 85 -7.50 -10.57 -6.19
N LYS A 86 -8.52 -11.09 -6.88
CA LYS A 86 -9.11 -12.42 -6.59
C LYS A 86 -8.17 -13.53 -7.12
N ASP A 87 -6.94 -13.54 -6.63
CA ASP A 87 -5.89 -14.51 -6.98
C ASP A 87 -5.33 -15.07 -5.68
N GLU A 88 -5.79 -16.26 -5.31
CA GLU A 88 -5.43 -16.92 -4.05
C GLU A 88 -3.94 -17.23 -3.97
N VAL A 89 -3.30 -17.51 -5.10
CA VAL A 89 -1.86 -17.80 -5.17
C VAL A 89 -1.07 -16.52 -4.91
N TRP A 90 -1.44 -15.41 -5.54
CA TRP A 90 -0.84 -14.09 -5.27
C TRP A 90 -1.05 -13.67 -3.82
N GLN A 91 -2.28 -13.81 -3.29
CA GLN A 91 -2.60 -13.46 -1.91
C GLN A 91 -1.76 -14.28 -0.92
N ALA A 92 -1.69 -15.60 -1.10
CA ALA A 92 -0.87 -16.48 -0.26
C ALA A 92 0.61 -16.12 -0.33
N LYS A 93 1.14 -15.80 -1.53
CA LYS A 93 2.53 -15.36 -1.70
C LYS A 93 2.83 -14.06 -0.96
N ILE A 94 1.96 -13.06 -1.07
CA ILE A 94 2.15 -11.77 -0.38
C ILE A 94 2.10 -11.96 1.14
N THR A 95 1.12 -12.69 1.66
CA THR A 95 1.01 -12.93 3.10
C THR A 95 2.20 -13.74 3.63
N HIS A 96 2.64 -14.78 2.92
CA HIS A 96 3.82 -15.55 3.29
C HIS A 96 5.08 -14.68 3.30
N ARG A 97 5.30 -13.91 2.23
CA ARG A 97 6.47 -13.01 2.14
C ARG A 97 6.46 -11.95 3.23
N GLY A 98 5.29 -11.39 3.57
CA GLY A 98 5.19 -10.41 4.64
C GLY A 98 5.54 -10.98 6.01
N ARG A 99 5.12 -12.20 6.31
CA ARG A 99 5.57 -12.90 7.55
C ARG A 99 7.08 -13.08 7.60
N VAL A 100 7.69 -13.46 6.48
CA VAL A 100 9.14 -13.61 6.38
C VAL A 100 9.85 -12.28 6.60
N VAL A 101 9.43 -11.20 5.92
CA VAL A 101 10.03 -9.86 6.10
C VAL A 101 9.92 -9.40 7.54
N PHE A 102 8.73 -9.54 8.15
CA PHE A 102 8.52 -9.14 9.54
C PHE A 102 9.38 -9.93 10.52
N ALA A 103 9.50 -11.26 10.32
CA ALA A 103 10.35 -12.10 11.15
C ALA A 103 11.84 -11.75 10.99
N THR A 104 12.29 -11.48 9.77
CA THR A 104 13.67 -11.06 9.49
C THR A 104 13.97 -9.71 10.12
N ALA A 105 13.11 -8.71 9.91
CA ALA A 105 13.30 -7.39 10.49
C ALA A 105 13.29 -7.44 12.03
N ARG A 106 12.39 -8.23 12.63
CA ARG A 106 12.40 -8.47 14.08
C ARG A 106 13.70 -9.11 14.57
N ALA A 107 14.27 -10.05 13.82
CA ALA A 107 15.53 -10.69 14.22
C ALA A 107 16.71 -9.71 14.15
N ASP A 108 16.76 -8.89 13.10
CA ASP A 108 17.77 -7.83 12.91
C ASP A 108 17.71 -6.77 14.03
N LEU A 109 16.50 -6.37 14.45
CA LEU A 109 16.32 -5.43 15.57
C LEU A 109 16.72 -5.99 16.95
N LEU A 110 16.80 -7.31 17.10
CA LEU A 110 17.10 -7.97 18.37
C LEU A 110 18.53 -8.51 18.47
N SER A 111 19.31 -8.42 17.38
CA SER A 111 20.72 -8.80 17.34
C SER A 111 21.63 -7.64 17.74
#